data_AF-A0A943TDU8-F1
#
_entry.id   AF-A0A943TDU8-F1
#
_cell.length_a   1.000
_cell.length_b   1.000
_cell.length_c   1.000
_cell.angle_alpha   90.00
_cell.angle_beta   90.00
_cell.angle_gamma   90.00
#
_symmetry.space_group_name_H-M   'P 1'
#
loop_
_entity.id
_entity.type
_entity.pdbx_description
1 polymer ?
#
loop_
_entity_poly.entity_id
_entity_poly.type
_entity_poly.pdbx_seq_one_letter_code
_entity_poly.pdbx_strand_id
1 'polypeptide(L)'
;CARQEILDDNGEVKEYFYQNADADVIGKVTYDYEDWIPQTRILSKSTGRTHTRYCVRMLNRQVITPDLYAAFSDSESIEDMQQLCLMENFYLPVYVGKITEYEREKEKETISMKAAKDIAIKNLDQFLDNLEENGVSIIDKNVMIEKIDKKYHVYGKIRACEDITKTAPTEMKTISKEPEEKQDEVQTSREGNNE
;
A
#
# COMPACT_ATOMS: atom_id res chain seq x y z
N CYS A 1 3.86 -20.58 22.96
CA CYS A 1 4.00 -20.31 24.41
C CYS A 1 4.87 -21.42 25.03
N ALA A 2 5.84 -21.12 25.89
CA ALA A 2 6.58 -22.14 26.64
C ALA A 2 5.89 -22.37 27.99
N ARG A 3 5.85 -23.63 28.46
CA ARG A 3 5.32 -24.00 29.79
C ARG A 3 6.48 -24.30 30.71
N GLN A 4 6.54 -23.60 31.85
CA GLN A 4 7.46 -23.88 32.94
C GLN A 4 6.69 -24.51 34.11
N GLU A 5 7.23 -25.58 34.68
CA GLU A 5 6.65 -26.29 35.82
C GLU A 5 7.34 -25.79 37.09
N ILE A 6 6.56 -25.36 38.08
CA ILE A 6 7.04 -24.96 39.39
C ILE A 6 6.79 -26.11 40.35
N LEU A 7 7.86 -26.66 40.92
CA LEU A 7 7.81 -27.79 41.83
C LEU A 7 7.73 -27.31 43.29
N ASP A 8 7.08 -28.08 44.15
CA ASP A 8 7.13 -27.91 45.61
C ASP A 8 8.36 -28.61 46.23
N ASP A 9 8.52 -28.50 47.55
CA ASP A 9 9.64 -29.09 48.31
C ASP A 9 9.65 -30.64 48.25
N ASN A 10 8.55 -31.26 47.82
CA ASN A 10 8.41 -32.70 47.62
C ASN A 10 8.67 -33.12 46.16
N GLY A 11 8.86 -32.16 45.25
CA GLY A 11 9.10 -32.39 43.83
C GLY A 11 7.82 -32.55 42.99
N GLU A 12 6.65 -32.24 43.55
CA GLU A 12 5.36 -32.28 42.84
C GLU A 12 5.06 -30.93 42.15
N VAL A 13 4.36 -30.96 41.01
CA VAL A 13 4.05 -29.74 40.26
C VAL A 13 2.95 -28.95 40.95
N LYS A 14 3.33 -27.82 41.55
CA LYS A 14 2.45 -26.90 42.29
C LYS A 14 1.82 -25.84 41.40
N GLU A 15 2.53 -25.39 40.36
CA GLU A 15 2.06 -24.34 39.45
C GLU A 15 2.64 -24.46 38.03
N TYR A 16 1.88 -24.02 37.02
CA TYR A 16 2.36 -23.87 35.65
C TYR A 16 2.44 -22.40 35.28
N PHE A 17 3.61 -21.95 34.82
CA PHE A 17 3.80 -20.61 34.28
C PHE A 17 3.90 -20.68 32.75
N TYR A 18 3.12 -19.84 32.06
CA TYR A 18 3.11 -19.77 30.60
C TYR A 18 3.74 -18.45 30.17
N GLN A 19 4.82 -18.53 29.38
CA GLN A 19 5.48 -17.36 28.84
C GLN A 19 5.56 -17.43 27.32
N ASN A 20 5.35 -16.30 26.67
CA ASN A 20 5.63 -16.20 25.24
C ASN A 20 7.14 -16.25 25.03
N ALA A 21 7.55 -16.93 23.96
CA ALA A 21 8.94 -16.89 23.56
C ALA A 21 9.25 -15.48 23.05
N ASP A 22 10.30 -14.87 23.57
CA ASP A 22 10.80 -13.54 23.18
C ASP A 22 11.98 -13.65 22.19
N ALA A 23 12.15 -14.84 21.59
CA ALA A 23 13.25 -15.09 20.67
C ALA A 23 12.87 -14.63 19.25
N ASP A 24 13.63 -13.68 18.72
CA ASP A 24 13.54 -13.29 17.31
C ASP A 24 14.23 -14.33 16.43
N VAL A 25 13.49 -14.88 15.46
CA VAL A 25 14.04 -15.83 14.48
C VAL A 25 14.06 -15.17 13.11
N ILE A 26 15.24 -14.71 12.71
CA ILE A 26 15.45 -14.07 11.41
C ILE A 26 15.89 -15.11 10.39
N GLY A 27 15.10 -15.29 9.34
CA GLY A 27 15.38 -16.15 8.20
C GLY A 27 16.06 -15.37 7.06
N LYS A 28 17.03 -16.00 6.40
CA LYS A 28 17.54 -15.52 5.11
C LYS A 28 16.64 -16.04 3.99
N VAL A 29 16.03 -15.11 3.27
CA VAL A 29 15.11 -15.40 2.18
C VAL A 29 15.62 -14.86 0.86
N THR A 30 15.08 -15.36 -0.24
CA THR A 30 15.40 -14.92 -1.59
C THR A 30 14.12 -14.66 -2.35
N TYR A 31 13.97 -13.42 -2.81
CA TYR A 31 12.86 -12.95 -3.63
C TYR A 31 13.28 -12.94 -5.10
N ASP A 32 12.47 -13.55 -5.96
CA ASP A 32 12.62 -13.42 -7.40
C ASP A 32 11.91 -12.14 -7.86
N TYR A 33 12.64 -11.28 -8.57
CA TYR A 33 12.14 -10.02 -9.13
C TYR A 33 12.02 -10.16 -10.64
N GLU A 34 10.89 -9.71 -11.20
CA GLU A 34 10.63 -9.70 -12.63
C GLU A 34 9.79 -8.49 -13.02
N ASP A 35 10.22 -7.78 -14.06
CA ASP A 35 9.53 -6.63 -14.63
C ASP A 35 9.72 -6.58 -16.17
N TRP A 36 8.72 -6.04 -16.87
CA TRP A 36 8.67 -5.99 -18.33
C TRP A 36 8.34 -4.58 -18.81
N ILE A 37 9.33 -3.93 -19.43
CA ILE A 37 9.20 -2.56 -19.94
C ILE A 37 9.03 -2.58 -21.46
N PRO A 38 7.93 -2.06 -22.03
CA PRO A 38 7.77 -2.02 -23.48
C PRO A 38 8.78 -1.05 -24.11
N GLN A 39 9.37 -1.42 -25.25
CA GLN A 39 10.29 -0.55 -25.98
C GLN A 39 9.56 0.63 -26.64
N THR A 40 8.26 0.50 -26.93
CA THR A 40 7.48 1.56 -27.56
C THR A 40 6.59 2.25 -26.52
N ARG A 41 6.68 3.56 -26.45
CA ARG A 41 5.78 4.42 -25.67
C ARG A 41 4.91 5.21 -26.62
N ILE A 42 3.61 5.29 -26.31
CA ILE A 42 2.69 6.18 -27.02
C ILE A 42 2.70 7.50 -26.27
N LEU A 43 3.18 8.55 -26.92
CA LEU A 43 3.10 9.91 -26.42
C LEU A 43 1.97 10.64 -27.15
N SER A 44 1.09 11.25 -26.39
CA SER A 44 0.09 12.16 -26.92
C SER A 44 0.70 13.55 -27.03
N LYS A 45 0.93 14.04 -28.24
CA LYS A 45 1.37 15.41 -28.49
C LYS A 45 0.18 16.26 -28.93
N SER A 46 0.13 17.50 -28.45
CA SER A 46 -0.86 18.48 -28.93
C SER A 46 -0.42 19.03 -30.28
N THR A 47 -1.30 19.00 -31.28
CA THR A 47 -1.01 19.54 -32.62
C THR A 47 -1.16 21.06 -32.67
N GLY A 48 -1.72 21.67 -31.62
CA GLY A 48 -2.04 23.09 -31.55
C GLY A 48 -3.30 23.50 -32.32
N ARG A 49 -3.94 22.57 -33.05
CA ARG A 49 -5.22 22.81 -33.71
C ARG A 49 -6.35 22.71 -32.69
N THR A 50 -7.24 23.69 -32.72
CA THR A 50 -8.34 23.78 -31.78
C THR A 50 -9.64 24.10 -32.48
N HIS A 51 -10.72 23.49 -32.01
CA HIS A 51 -12.08 23.84 -32.41
C HIS A 51 -12.83 24.35 -31.18
N THR A 52 -13.41 25.54 -31.28
CA THR A 52 -14.19 26.14 -30.19
C THR A 52 -15.66 26.18 -30.59
N ARG A 53 -16.52 25.65 -29.73
CA ARG A 53 -17.97 25.69 -29.88
C ARG A 53 -18.60 26.44 -28.72
N TYR A 54 -19.65 27.20 -28.99
CA TYR A 54 -20.38 27.88 -27.94
C TYR A 54 -21.53 27.01 -27.46
N CYS A 55 -21.82 27.10 -26.17
CA CYS A 55 -22.88 26.31 -25.58
C CYS A 55 -23.59 27.06 -24.47
N VAL A 56 -24.87 26.75 -24.35
CA VAL A 56 -25.73 27.23 -23.28
C VAL A 56 -26.29 26.01 -22.57
N ARG A 57 -26.04 25.91 -21.26
CA ARG A 57 -26.56 24.85 -20.40
C ARG A 57 -27.60 25.46 -19.47
N MET A 58 -28.81 24.91 -19.50
CA MET A 58 -29.89 25.27 -18.59
C MET A 58 -30.45 24.00 -17.96
N LEU A 59 -30.38 23.90 -16.63
CA LEU A 59 -30.76 22.70 -15.89
C LEU A 59 -30.05 21.45 -16.48
N ASN A 60 -30.81 20.47 -16.98
CA ASN A 60 -30.29 19.22 -17.52
C ASN A 60 -30.20 19.23 -19.06
N ARG A 61 -30.36 20.40 -19.70
CA ARG A 61 -30.31 20.55 -21.15
C ARG A 61 -29.11 21.39 -21.54
N GLN A 62 -28.37 20.93 -22.54
CA GLN A 62 -27.26 21.65 -23.13
C GLN A 62 -27.50 21.81 -24.62
N VAL A 63 -27.43 23.05 -25.09
CA VAL A 63 -27.48 23.39 -26.50
C VAL A 63 -26.09 23.82 -26.91
N ILE A 64 -25.55 23.21 -27.96
CA ILE A 64 -24.21 23.48 -28.49
C ILE A 64 -24.40 23.98 -29.92
N THR A 65 -23.60 24.94 -30.35
CA THR A 65 -23.57 25.37 -31.75
C THR A 65 -23.19 24.20 -32.67
N PRO A 66 -23.80 24.06 -33.85
CA PRO A 66 -23.44 23.02 -34.81
C PRO A 66 -21.95 23.01 -35.16
N ASP A 67 -21.43 21.85 -35.55
CA ASP A 67 -20.02 21.71 -35.94
C ASP A 67 -19.74 22.45 -37.25
N LEU A 68 -18.90 23.48 -37.17
CA LEU A 68 -18.39 24.20 -38.35
C LEU A 68 -17.15 23.54 -38.96
N TYR A 69 -16.52 22.61 -38.23
CA TYR A 69 -15.26 21.97 -38.60
C TYR A 69 -15.39 20.45 -38.51
N ALA A 70 -14.51 19.73 -39.23
CA ALA A 70 -14.45 18.27 -39.15
C ALA A 70 -13.99 17.81 -37.76
N ALA A 71 -14.54 16.70 -37.28
CA ALA A 71 -14.13 16.10 -36.02
C ALA A 71 -12.66 15.64 -36.06
N PHE A 72 -11.94 15.85 -34.97
CA PHE A 72 -10.58 15.31 -34.80
C PHE A 72 -10.62 13.80 -34.53
N SER A 73 -9.59 13.07 -34.96
CA SER A 73 -9.51 11.62 -34.74
C SER A 73 -9.26 11.26 -33.27
N ASP A 74 -8.45 12.06 -32.59
CA ASP A 74 -8.16 11.99 -31.16
C ASP A 74 -8.13 13.43 -30.62
N SER A 75 -8.88 13.71 -29.55
CA SER A 75 -8.96 15.04 -28.97
C SER A 75 -9.23 15.02 -27.48
N GLU A 76 -8.83 16.09 -26.80
CA GLU A 76 -9.32 16.39 -25.45
C GLU A 76 -10.19 17.64 -25.49
N SER A 77 -11.35 17.58 -24.85
CA SER A 77 -12.26 18.71 -24.74
C SER A 77 -12.17 19.33 -23.35
N ILE A 78 -12.04 20.66 -23.31
CA ILE A 78 -12.14 21.45 -22.09
C ILE A 78 -13.41 22.31 -22.18
N GLU A 79 -14.25 22.22 -21.15
CA GLU A 79 -15.43 23.07 -20.99
C GLU A 79 -15.10 24.26 -20.09
N ASP A 80 -15.38 25.46 -20.59
CA ASP A 80 -15.29 26.70 -19.83
C ASP A 80 -16.67 27.35 -19.80
N MET A 81 -17.29 27.39 -18.61
CA MET A 81 -18.68 27.75 -18.41
C MET A 81 -18.81 28.79 -17.30
N GLN A 82 -19.54 29.86 -17.57
CA GLN A 82 -19.86 30.88 -16.61
C GLN A 82 -21.36 30.89 -16.31
N GLN A 83 -21.70 30.87 -15.02
CA GLN A 83 -23.09 31.03 -14.59
C GLN A 83 -23.53 32.48 -14.81
N LEU A 84 -24.70 32.68 -15.40
CA LEU A 84 -25.27 34.01 -15.53
C LEU A 84 -25.70 34.51 -14.15
N CYS A 85 -25.24 35.70 -13.79
CA CYS A 85 -25.68 36.42 -12.60
C CYS A 85 -26.37 37.70 -13.03
N LEU A 86 -27.57 37.94 -12.52
CA LEU A 86 -28.25 39.23 -12.61
C LEU A 86 -27.87 40.03 -11.37
N MET A 87 -27.45 41.28 -11.59
CA MET A 87 -26.96 42.15 -10.52
C MET A 87 -25.79 41.48 -9.77
N GLU A 88 -25.68 41.63 -8.45
CA GLU A 88 -24.53 41.13 -7.68
C GLU A 88 -24.80 39.80 -6.95
N ASN A 89 -26.07 39.38 -6.85
CA ASN A 89 -26.47 38.29 -5.96
C ASN A 89 -27.55 37.34 -6.51
N PHE A 90 -27.99 37.49 -7.76
CA PHE A 90 -29.04 36.64 -8.32
C PHE A 90 -28.49 35.72 -9.42
N TYR A 91 -28.12 34.50 -9.05
CA TYR A 91 -27.58 33.50 -9.96
C TYR A 91 -28.69 32.75 -10.70
N LEU A 92 -28.70 32.84 -12.03
CA LEU A 92 -29.62 32.12 -12.88
C LEU A 92 -29.18 30.65 -13.03
N PRO A 93 -30.12 29.70 -13.22
CA PRO A 93 -29.81 28.30 -13.55
C PRO A 93 -29.41 28.13 -15.02
N VAL A 94 -28.72 29.13 -15.58
CA VAL A 94 -28.28 29.22 -16.96
C VAL A 94 -26.79 29.48 -16.96
N TYR A 95 -26.05 28.62 -17.65
CA TYR A 95 -24.62 28.69 -17.87
C TYR A 95 -24.36 28.95 -19.34
N VAL A 96 -23.48 29.90 -19.62
CA VAL A 96 -23.02 30.20 -20.97
C VAL A 96 -21.52 29.96 -21.01
N GLY A 97 -21.05 29.38 -22.10
CA GLY A 97 -19.66 29.00 -22.17
C GLY A 97 -19.24 28.56 -23.54
N LYS A 98 -18.03 28.00 -23.56
CA LYS A 98 -17.42 27.44 -24.74
C LYS A 98 -16.82 26.07 -24.42
N ILE A 99 -16.89 25.18 -25.39
CA ILE A 99 -16.20 23.90 -25.40
C ILE A 99 -15.04 24.05 -26.37
N THR A 100 -13.82 23.86 -25.88
CA THR A 100 -12.61 23.90 -26.70
C THR A 100 -12.06 22.50 -26.83
N GLU A 101 -12.05 21.98 -28.04
CA GLU A 101 -11.45 20.71 -28.40
C GLU A 101 -10.03 20.95 -28.90
N TYR A 102 -9.08 20.23 -28.31
CA TYR A 102 -7.67 20.25 -28.67
C TYR A 102 -7.32 18.93 -29.36
N GLU A 103 -6.86 19.02 -30.60
CA GLU A 103 -6.42 17.84 -31.35
C GLU A 103 -5.14 17.28 -30.76
N ARG A 104 -5.11 15.95 -30.66
CA ARG A 104 -3.97 15.18 -30.16
C ARG A 104 -3.55 14.17 -31.20
N GLU A 105 -2.25 14.07 -31.40
CA GLU A 105 -1.66 13.02 -32.20
C GLU A 105 -0.90 12.06 -31.29
N LYS A 106 -1.16 10.76 -31.51
CA LYS A 106 -0.44 9.68 -30.84
C LYS A 106 0.81 9.38 -31.64
N GLU A 107 1.96 9.78 -31.12
CA GLU A 107 3.25 9.43 -31.68
C GLU A 107 3.84 8.23 -30.95
N LYS A 108 4.36 7.27 -31.72
CA LYS A 108 5.07 6.11 -31.17
C LYS A 108 6.55 6.47 -31.03
N GLU A 109 6.99 6.71 -29.80
CA GLU A 109 8.40 6.91 -29.51
C GLU A 109 9.03 5.59 -29.10
N THR A 110 10.25 5.34 -29.58
CA THR A 110 11.05 4.20 -29.17
C THR A 110 11.92 4.59 -27.99
N ILE A 111 11.71 3.94 -26.85
CA ILE A 111 12.49 4.13 -25.63
C ILE A 111 13.92 3.62 -25.88
N SER A 112 14.92 4.43 -25.53
CA SER A 112 16.33 4.03 -25.56
C SER A 112 16.66 3.10 -24.38
N MET A 113 17.74 2.31 -24.51
CA MET A 113 18.21 1.46 -23.41
C MET A 113 18.51 2.24 -22.13
N LYS A 114 18.98 3.49 -22.24
CA LYS A 114 19.24 4.35 -21.08
C LYS A 114 17.94 4.71 -20.35
N ALA A 115 16.94 5.17 -21.08
CA ALA A 115 15.64 5.50 -20.50
C ALA A 115 14.94 4.25 -19.91
N ALA A 116 15.08 3.09 -20.55
CA ALA A 116 14.59 1.82 -20.01
C ALA A 116 15.28 1.44 -18.69
N LYS A 117 16.60 1.67 -18.56
CA LYS A 117 17.32 1.49 -17.29
C LYS A 117 16.82 2.42 -16.20
N ASP A 118 16.59 3.70 -16.52
CA ASP A 118 16.08 4.67 -15.53
C ASP A 118 14.68 4.28 -15.02
N ILE A 119 13.82 3.75 -15.90
CA ILE A 119 12.50 3.22 -15.52
C ILE A 119 12.66 1.95 -14.66
N ALA A 120 13.54 1.03 -15.07
CA ALA A 120 13.80 -0.21 -14.34
C ALA A 120 14.32 0.05 -12.92
N ILE A 121 15.20 1.04 -12.75
CA ILE A 121 15.71 1.44 -11.44
C ILE A 121 14.57 1.95 -10.56
N LYS A 122 13.70 2.83 -11.09
CA LYS A 122 12.56 3.34 -10.33
C LYS A 122 11.58 2.24 -9.90
N ASN A 123 11.27 1.32 -10.80
CA ASN A 123 10.38 0.20 -10.49
C ASN A 123 11.01 -0.75 -9.46
N LEU A 124 12.32 -0.98 -9.57
CA LEU A 124 13.07 -1.78 -8.61
C LEU A 124 13.10 -1.09 -7.24
N ASP A 125 13.42 0.20 -7.17
CA ASP A 125 13.44 0.96 -5.90
C ASP A 125 12.06 0.89 -5.23
N GLN A 126 10.97 1.09 -5.97
CA GLN A 126 9.62 0.93 -5.43
C GLN A 126 9.36 -0.49 -4.90
N PHE A 127 9.88 -1.53 -5.55
CA PHE A 127 9.78 -2.89 -5.06
C PHE A 127 10.58 -3.10 -3.76
N LEU A 128 11.79 -2.54 -3.67
CA LEU A 128 12.63 -2.62 -2.48
C LEU A 128 12.01 -1.86 -1.30
N ASP A 129 11.46 -0.67 -1.53
CA ASP A 129 10.77 0.13 -0.53
C ASP A 129 9.58 -0.65 0.06
N ASN A 130 8.79 -1.31 -0.78
CA ASN A 130 7.69 -2.16 -0.33
C ASN A 130 8.19 -3.33 0.54
N LEU A 131 9.37 -3.91 0.27
CA LEU A 131 9.93 -4.97 1.12
C LEU A 131 10.35 -4.40 2.48
N GLU A 132 11.06 -3.27 2.49
CA GLU A 132 11.51 -2.61 3.72
C GLU A 132 10.34 -2.16 4.62
N GLU A 133 9.27 -1.62 4.04
CA GLU A 133 8.04 -1.27 4.76
C GLU A 133 7.38 -2.49 5.43
N ASN A 134 7.55 -3.68 4.87
CA ASN A 134 7.05 -4.93 5.44
C ASN A 134 8.02 -5.58 6.46
N GLY A 135 9.08 -4.86 6.87
CA GLY A 135 10.04 -5.35 7.87
C GLY A 135 11.12 -6.28 7.30
N VAL A 136 11.29 -6.30 5.97
CA VAL A 136 12.31 -7.10 5.29
C VAL A 136 13.59 -6.28 5.13
N SER A 137 14.73 -6.79 5.60
CA SER A 137 16.03 -6.10 5.48
C SER A 137 16.84 -6.65 4.31
N ILE A 138 17.14 -5.81 3.31
CA ILE A 138 17.84 -6.24 2.09
C ILE A 138 19.35 -6.40 2.35
N ILE A 139 19.90 -7.54 1.94
CA ILE A 139 21.33 -7.88 2.10
C ILE A 139 22.08 -7.70 0.78
N ASP A 140 21.51 -8.22 -0.30
CA ASP A 140 22.16 -8.27 -1.61
C ASP A 140 21.11 -8.22 -2.72
N LYS A 141 21.47 -7.55 -3.82
CA LYS A 141 20.60 -7.37 -4.98
C LYS A 141 21.39 -7.60 -6.26
N ASN A 142 20.96 -8.58 -7.04
CA ASN A 142 21.53 -8.85 -8.35
C ASN A 142 20.41 -8.89 -9.39
N VAL A 143 20.27 -7.78 -10.12
CA VAL A 143 19.23 -7.57 -11.13
C VAL A 143 19.89 -7.27 -12.46
N MET A 144 19.44 -7.97 -13.49
CA MET A 144 19.90 -7.83 -14.87
C MET A 144 18.76 -7.28 -15.73
N ILE A 145 19.14 -6.63 -16.82
CA ILE A 145 18.21 -6.14 -17.83
C ILE A 145 18.65 -6.66 -19.19
N GLU A 146 17.72 -7.32 -19.88
CA GLU A 146 17.92 -7.87 -21.21
C GLU A 146 16.86 -7.32 -22.15
N LYS A 147 17.20 -7.24 -23.43
CA LYS A 147 16.25 -6.86 -24.47
C LYS A 147 15.73 -8.13 -25.14
N ILE A 148 14.43 -8.38 -25.02
CA ILE A 148 13.75 -9.50 -25.65
C ILE A 148 12.70 -8.94 -26.62
N ASP A 149 12.95 -9.10 -27.92
CA ASP A 149 12.11 -8.54 -29.00
C ASP A 149 11.88 -7.02 -28.84
N LYS A 150 10.63 -6.58 -28.62
CA LYS A 150 10.22 -5.18 -28.45
C LYS A 150 9.98 -4.82 -26.99
N LYS A 151 10.57 -5.56 -26.05
CA LYS A 151 10.48 -5.31 -24.61
C LYS A 151 11.86 -5.44 -23.95
N TYR A 152 11.99 -4.80 -22.80
CA TYR A 152 13.10 -4.99 -21.88
C TYR A 152 12.60 -5.85 -20.72
N HIS A 153 13.27 -6.97 -20.51
CA HIS A 153 13.02 -7.89 -19.41
C HIS A 153 14.03 -7.58 -18.31
N VAL A 154 13.52 -7.20 -17.15
CA VAL A 154 14.32 -6.93 -15.97
C VAL A 154 14.07 -8.07 -15.01
N TYR A 155 15.09 -8.80 -14.62
CA TYR A 155 14.94 -9.95 -13.75
C TYR A 155 16.13 -10.09 -12.81
N GLY A 156 15.90 -10.67 -11.64
CA GLY A 156 16.96 -10.80 -10.65
C GLY A 156 16.53 -11.53 -9.40
N LYS A 157 17.49 -11.69 -8.50
CA LYS A 157 17.27 -12.23 -7.17
C LYS A 157 17.67 -11.22 -6.13
N ILE A 158 16.81 -11.04 -5.13
CA ILE A 158 17.03 -10.14 -4.01
C ILE A 158 17.10 -11.00 -2.76
N ARG A 159 18.23 -10.94 -2.07
CA ARG A 159 18.46 -11.66 -0.82
C ARG A 159 18.19 -10.73 0.34
N ALA A 160 17.37 -11.20 1.26
CA ALA A 160 16.94 -10.40 2.40
C ALA A 160 16.85 -11.24 3.68
N CYS A 161 16.75 -10.55 4.81
CA CYS A 161 16.44 -11.09 6.11
C CYS A 161 15.01 -10.68 6.49
N GLU A 162 14.22 -11.62 6.99
CA GLU A 162 12.88 -11.34 7.52
C GLU A 162 12.60 -12.18 8.77
N ASP A 163 11.67 -11.74 9.60
CA ASP A 163 11.18 -12.55 10.70
C ASP A 163 10.33 -13.70 10.15
N ILE A 164 10.75 -14.93 10.45
CA ILE A 164 10.07 -16.16 10.01
C ILE A 164 9.31 -16.84 11.15
N THR A 165 9.18 -16.17 12.29
CA THR A 165 8.48 -16.73 13.44
C THR A 165 6.99 -16.91 13.15
N LYS A 166 6.46 -18.06 13.59
CA LYS A 166 5.03 -18.32 13.66
C LYS A 166 4.72 -18.76 15.08
N THR A 167 3.80 -18.05 15.74
CA THR A 167 3.35 -18.42 17.09
C THR A 167 2.43 -19.62 17.01
N ALA A 168 2.68 -20.63 17.85
CA ALA A 168 1.82 -21.79 18.02
C ALA A 168 1.18 -21.78 19.42
N PRO A 169 -0.11 -22.12 19.54
CA PRO A 169 -0.78 -22.25 20.83
C PRO A 169 -0.23 -23.45 21.60
N THR A 170 -0.18 -23.32 22.93
CA THR A 170 0.35 -24.36 23.83
C THR A 170 -0.77 -24.87 24.70
N GLU A 171 -0.82 -26.18 24.92
CA GLU A 171 -1.83 -26.82 25.77
C GLU A 171 -1.74 -26.30 27.21
N MET A 172 -2.87 -25.79 27.72
CA MET A 172 -3.00 -25.35 29.10
C MET A 172 -3.33 -26.53 30.01
N LYS A 173 -2.41 -26.90 30.89
CA LYS A 173 -2.63 -27.85 31.99
C LYS A 173 -3.22 -27.15 33.21
N THR A 174 -4.22 -27.77 33.81
CA THR A 174 -4.81 -27.39 35.11
C THR A 174 -4.33 -28.36 36.18
N ILE A 175 -4.01 -27.83 37.36
CA ILE A 175 -3.57 -28.65 38.51
C ILE A 175 -4.83 -29.00 39.31
N SER A 176 -5.06 -30.29 39.55
CA SER A 176 -6.12 -30.76 40.44
C SER A 176 -5.71 -30.47 41.88
N LYS A 177 -6.22 -29.37 42.45
CA LYS A 177 -6.09 -29.12 43.89
C LYS A 177 -7.08 -30.03 44.62
N GLU A 178 -6.60 -31.07 45.30
CA GLU A 178 -7.37 -31.64 46.41
C GLU A 178 -7.42 -30.61 47.54
N PRO A 179 -8.59 -30.39 48.20
CA PRO A 179 -8.73 -29.33 49.19
C PRO A 179 -7.98 -29.67 50.48
N GLU A 180 -6.98 -28.86 50.84
CA GLU A 180 -6.35 -28.89 52.17
C GLU A 180 -7.34 -28.43 53.25
N GLU A 181 -7.54 -29.27 54.26
CA GLU A 181 -8.34 -29.00 55.46
C GLU A 181 -7.69 -27.90 56.33
N LYS A 182 -8.48 -26.91 56.73
CA LYS A 182 -8.07 -25.87 57.69
C LYS A 182 -8.04 -26.46 59.10
N GLN A 183 -6.95 -26.25 59.84
CA GLN A 183 -6.96 -26.35 61.31
C GLN A 183 -6.72 -24.97 61.93
N ASP A 184 -7.63 -24.62 62.84
CA ASP A 184 -7.75 -23.31 63.51
C ASP A 184 -6.60 -23.04 64.50
N GLU A 185 -5.99 -21.85 64.44
CA GLU A 185 -5.04 -21.35 65.43
C GLU A 185 -5.76 -20.73 66.65
N VAL A 186 -5.41 -21.21 67.84
CA VAL A 186 -5.83 -20.68 69.14
C VAL A 186 -5.01 -19.43 69.49
N GLN A 187 -5.69 -18.32 69.76
CA GLN A 187 -5.14 -17.06 70.26
C GLN A 187 -4.51 -17.18 71.64
N THR A 188 -3.32 -16.61 71.84
CA THR A 188 -2.97 -15.93 73.09
C THR A 188 -2.17 -14.65 72.80
N SER A 189 -2.81 -13.51 73.04
CA SER A 189 -2.23 -12.17 73.03
C SER A 189 -1.71 -11.79 74.42
N ARG A 190 -0.45 -11.37 74.51
CA ARG A 190 0.07 -10.53 75.59
C ARG A 190 0.97 -9.45 74.99
N GLU A 191 1.06 -8.35 75.73
CA GLU A 191 1.74 -7.09 75.46
C GLU A 191 0.81 -6.08 74.77
N GLY A 192 0.56 -4.90 75.32
CA GLY A 192 1.33 -4.15 76.30
C GLY A 192 1.28 -2.71 75.82
N ASN A 193 0.65 -1.84 76.62
CA ASN A 193 0.38 -0.43 76.36
C ASN A 193 1.58 0.33 75.75
N ASN A 194 1.28 1.36 74.95
CA ASN A 194 1.73 2.72 75.23
C ASN A 194 0.91 3.75 74.44
N GLU A 195 0.64 4.87 75.11
CA GLU A 195 0.24 6.17 74.57
C GLU A 195 1.32 6.76 73.66
#